data_AF-A0A1I5HZU9-F1
#
_entry.id   AF-A0A1I5HZU9-F1
#
_cell.length_a   1.000
_cell.length_b   1.000
_cell.length_c   1.000
_cell.angle_alpha   90.00
_cell.angle_beta   90.00
_cell.angle_gamma   90.00
#
_symmetry.space_group_name_H-M   'P 1'
#
loop_
_entity.id
_entity.type
_entity.pdbx_description
1 polymer ?
#
loop_
_entity_poly.entity_id
_entity_poly.type
_entity_poly.pdbx_seq_one_letter_code
_entity_poly.pdbx_strand_id
1 'polypeptide(L)'
;MAGRRRSAAAADGAELAPTTRRSRPDRRRAALATRYAIATTDSERLQCAFDYFRGAASRRHPRPERAAELITAVTNRLIEAGDQLLRMQAQEPTRPRRKDAA
;
A
#
# COMPACT_ATOMS: atom_id res chain seq x y z
N MET A 1 -23.25 21.71 29.44
CA MET A 1 -23.81 20.51 30.09
C MET A 1 -23.88 19.37 29.08
N ALA A 2 -23.22 18.26 29.42
CA ALA A 2 -23.33 16.86 28.99
C ALA A 2 -23.84 16.48 27.58
N GLY A 3 -23.05 15.68 26.87
CA GLY A 3 -23.55 14.93 25.70
C GLY A 3 -22.62 13.87 25.13
N ARG A 4 -21.71 13.32 25.94
CA ARG A 4 -20.72 12.29 25.58
C ARG A 4 -21.41 10.96 25.23
N ARG A 5 -21.94 10.81 24.02
CA ARG A 5 -22.44 9.52 23.50
C ARG A 5 -21.32 8.75 22.79
N ARG A 6 -20.38 8.21 23.57
CA ARG A 6 -19.57 7.07 23.15
C ARG A 6 -19.46 6.13 24.33
N SER A 7 -19.80 4.87 24.08
CA SER A 7 -19.56 3.65 24.88
C SER A 7 -20.84 2.94 25.34
N ALA A 8 -21.54 2.32 24.39
CA ALA A 8 -22.50 1.24 24.66
C ALA A 8 -22.11 -0.06 23.94
N ALA A 9 -20.81 -0.26 23.69
CA ALA A 9 -20.25 -1.48 23.09
C ALA A 9 -19.10 -2.06 23.94
N ALA A 10 -19.09 -1.76 25.24
CA ALA A 10 -18.04 -2.16 26.17
C ALA A 10 -18.58 -2.96 27.37
N ALA A 11 -19.78 -3.54 27.25
CA ALA A 11 -20.41 -4.27 28.34
C ALA A 11 -20.31 -5.80 28.22
N ASP A 12 -19.79 -6.36 27.12
CA ASP A 12 -19.90 -7.81 26.92
C ASP A 12 -18.72 -8.44 26.15
N GLY A 13 -17.51 -8.30 26.68
CA GLY A 13 -16.37 -8.96 26.09
C GLY A 13 -15.07 -8.75 26.87
N ALA A 14 -14.78 -9.69 27.75
CA ALA A 14 -13.47 -10.05 28.28
C ALA A 14 -12.50 -8.87 28.52
N GLU A 15 -12.36 -8.54 29.79
CA GLU A 15 -11.44 -7.55 30.36
C GLU A 15 -9.97 -7.89 30.05
N LEU A 16 -9.51 -7.57 28.84
CA LEU A 16 -8.09 -7.50 28.53
C LEU A 16 -7.50 -6.25 29.18
N ALA A 17 -6.46 -6.43 29.97
CA ALA A 17 -5.78 -5.39 30.76
C ALA A 17 -5.60 -4.08 29.96
N PRO A 18 -5.89 -2.91 30.58
CA PRO A 18 -5.93 -1.61 29.88
C PRO A 18 -4.58 -1.18 29.26
N THR A 19 -3.49 -1.87 29.58
CA THR A 19 -2.13 -1.64 29.05
C THR A 19 -1.89 -2.21 27.65
N THR A 20 -2.77 -3.06 27.12
CA THR A 20 -2.55 -3.75 25.82
C THR A 20 -3.49 -3.31 24.70
N ARG A 21 -4.29 -2.25 24.91
CA ARG A 21 -5.06 -1.66 23.81
C ARG A 21 -4.13 -0.92 22.86
N ARG A 22 -3.59 -1.65 21.87
CA ARG A 22 -2.83 -1.05 20.75
C ARG A 22 -3.59 0.13 20.18
N SER A 23 -2.86 1.24 19.99
CA SER A 23 -3.40 2.44 19.36
C SER A 23 -3.92 2.12 17.96
N ARG A 24 -4.85 2.92 17.43
CA ARG A 24 -5.36 2.71 16.06
C ARG A 24 -4.25 2.70 15.00
N PRO A 25 -3.19 3.54 15.09
CA PRO A 25 -2.00 3.41 14.25
C PRO A 25 -1.26 2.07 14.41
N ASP A 26 -1.07 1.59 15.65
CA ASP A 26 -0.33 0.34 15.89
C ASP A 26 -1.09 -0.89 15.38
N ARG A 27 -2.42 -0.91 15.50
CA ARG A 27 -3.24 -1.96 14.89
C ARG A 27 -3.07 -2.00 13.37
N ARG A 28 -2.96 -0.84 12.72
CA ARG A 28 -2.76 -0.75 11.27
C ARG A 28 -1.36 -1.21 10.86
N ARG A 29 -0.32 -0.85 11.61
CA ARG A 29 1.03 -1.37 11.38
C ARG A 29 1.10 -2.88 11.57
N ALA A 30 0.46 -3.40 12.61
CA ALA A 30 0.37 -4.84 12.84
C ALA A 30 -0.36 -5.55 11.70
N ALA A 31 -1.49 -5.01 11.24
CA ALA A 31 -2.22 -5.57 10.08
C ALA A 31 -1.38 -5.55 8.79
N LEU A 32 -0.59 -4.50 8.55
CA LEU A 32 0.38 -4.48 7.45
C LEU A 32 1.41 -5.60 7.61
N ALA A 33 2.05 -5.70 8.78
CA ALA A 33 3.09 -6.69 9.03
C ALA A 33 2.56 -8.13 8.82
N THR A 34 1.34 -8.42 9.28
CA THR A 34 0.67 -9.71 9.05
C THR A 34 0.44 -9.95 7.56
N ARG A 35 -0.15 -9.01 6.83
CA ARG A 35 -0.39 -9.15 5.38
C ARG A 35 0.92 -9.32 4.59
N TYR A 36 1.95 -8.57 4.97
CA TYR A 36 3.27 -8.63 4.35
C TYR A 36 3.97 -9.97 4.61
N ALA A 37 3.81 -10.54 5.80
CA ALA A 37 4.37 -11.85 6.14
C ALA A 37 3.67 -13.02 5.43
N ILE A 38 2.37 -12.88 5.14
CA ILE A 38 1.58 -13.89 4.40
C ILE A 38 1.83 -13.82 2.90
N ALA A 39 2.24 -12.65 2.38
CA ALA A 39 2.52 -12.46 0.96
C ALA A 39 3.68 -13.35 0.48
N THR A 40 3.37 -14.13 -0.56
CA THR A 40 4.24 -15.15 -1.16
C THR A 40 5.08 -14.60 -2.31
N THR A 41 4.62 -13.51 -2.95
CA THR A 41 5.34 -12.86 -4.05
C THR A 41 5.74 -11.43 -3.71
N ASP A 42 6.78 -10.93 -4.40
CA ASP A 42 7.21 -9.53 -4.26
C ASP A 42 6.11 -8.56 -4.70
N SER A 43 5.30 -8.93 -5.68
CA SER A 43 4.15 -8.14 -6.12
C SER A 43 3.07 -8.00 -5.04
N GLU A 44 2.78 -9.08 -4.30
CA GLU A 44 1.83 -9.07 -3.18
C GLU A 44 2.35 -8.21 -2.02
N ARG A 45 3.65 -8.28 -1.74
CA ARG A 45 4.33 -7.46 -0.73
C ARG A 45 4.28 -5.98 -1.09
N LEU A 46 4.57 -5.66 -2.36
CA LEU A 46 4.50 -4.30 -2.90
C LEU A 46 3.07 -3.74 -2.79
N GLN A 47 2.07 -4.53 -3.16
CA GLN A 47 0.66 -4.13 -3.07
C GLN A 47 0.25 -3.84 -1.61
N CYS A 48 0.65 -4.69 -0.67
CA CYS A 48 0.35 -4.48 0.76
C CYS A 48 1.00 -3.21 1.30
N ALA A 49 2.26 -2.95 0.95
CA ALA A 49 2.96 -1.73 1.33
C ALA A 49 2.27 -0.49 0.72
N PHE A 50 1.93 -0.55 -0.57
CA PHE A 50 1.28 0.54 -1.28
C PHE A 50 -0.09 0.90 -0.66
N ASP A 51 -0.93 -0.09 -0.37
CA ASP A 51 -2.22 0.12 0.31
C ASP A 51 -2.07 0.85 1.65
N TYR A 52 -1.06 0.46 2.43
CA TYR A 52 -0.79 1.10 3.71
C TYR A 52 -0.39 2.56 3.56
N PHE A 53 0.56 2.85 2.65
CA PHE A 53 1.00 4.21 2.38
C PHE A 53 -0.09 5.08 1.78
N ARG A 54 -0.86 4.55 0.82
CA ARG A 54 -2.04 5.23 0.25
C ARG A 54 -3.02 5.63 1.36
N GLY A 55 -3.40 4.68 2.20
CA GLY A 55 -4.28 4.98 3.32
C GLY A 55 -3.69 6.00 4.29
N ALA A 56 -2.39 5.95 4.57
CA ALA A 56 -1.71 6.91 5.44
C ALA A 56 -1.71 8.32 4.84
N ALA A 57 -1.43 8.45 3.54
CA ALA A 57 -1.43 9.70 2.81
C ALA A 57 -2.84 10.32 2.73
N SER A 58 -3.85 9.56 2.30
CA SER A 58 -5.23 10.06 2.20
C SER A 58 -5.75 10.61 3.53
N ARG A 59 -5.38 10.01 4.66
CA ARG A 59 -5.80 10.47 6.00
C ARG A 59 -5.10 11.75 6.48
N ARG A 60 -3.91 12.05 5.96
CA ARG A 60 -3.18 13.29 6.26
C ARG A 60 -3.55 14.41 5.30
N HIS A 61 -4.15 14.07 4.16
CA HIS A 61 -4.55 15.04 3.16
C HIS A 61 -5.84 15.75 3.57
N PRO A 62 -5.92 17.09 3.46
CA PRO A 62 -7.12 17.85 3.80
C PRO A 62 -8.32 17.53 2.89
N ARG A 63 -8.08 16.87 1.75
CA ARG A 63 -9.12 16.37 0.82
C ARG A 63 -8.83 14.91 0.44
N PRO A 64 -9.29 13.91 1.22
CA PRO A 64 -8.89 12.51 1.06
C PRO A 64 -9.21 11.93 -0.33
N GLU A 65 -10.32 12.34 -0.93
CA GLU A 65 -10.71 11.91 -2.29
C GLU A 65 -9.71 12.38 -3.35
N ARG A 66 -9.30 13.65 -3.32
CA ARG A 66 -8.26 14.16 -4.24
C ARG A 66 -6.91 13.48 -4.08
N ALA A 67 -6.57 13.07 -2.85
CA ALA A 67 -5.35 12.29 -2.64
C ALA A 67 -5.46 10.89 -3.25
N ALA A 68 -6.63 10.26 -3.18
CA ALA A 68 -6.86 8.98 -3.84
C ALA A 68 -6.77 9.11 -5.36
N GLU A 69 -7.36 10.16 -5.94
CA GLU A 69 -7.28 10.47 -7.38
C GLU A 69 -5.83 10.68 -7.84
N LEU A 70 -5.04 11.49 -7.10
CA LEU A 70 -3.64 11.73 -7.41
C LEU A 70 -2.80 10.45 -7.34
N ILE A 71 -3.05 9.61 -6.34
CA ILE A 71 -2.35 8.33 -6.19
C ILE A 71 -2.68 7.40 -7.35
N THR A 72 -3.97 7.30 -7.73
CA THR A 72 -4.39 6.54 -8.91
C THR A 72 -3.73 7.06 -10.19
N ALA A 73 -3.69 8.39 -10.39
CA ALA A 73 -3.05 8.99 -11.56
C ALA A 73 -1.56 8.66 -11.65
N VAL A 74 -0.84 8.72 -10.52
CA VAL A 74 0.58 8.34 -10.45
C VAL A 74 0.78 6.85 -10.74
N THR A 75 -0.07 5.97 -10.17
CA THR A 75 0.00 4.53 -10.44
C THR A 75 -0.20 4.22 -11.92
N ASN A 76 -1.21 4.83 -12.55
CA ASN A 76 -1.46 4.65 -13.99
C ASN A 76 -0.27 5.09 -14.83
N ARG A 77 0.35 6.23 -14.46
CA ARG A 77 1.53 6.73 -15.18
C ARG A 77 2.74 5.80 -15.06
N LEU A 78 2.92 5.17 -13.92
CA LEU A 78 3.98 4.17 -13.72
C LEU A 78 3.72 2.89 -14.53
N ILE A 79 2.47 2.45 -14.63
CA ILE A 79 2.08 1.31 -15.49
C ILE A 79 2.39 1.64 -16.95
N GLU A 80 1.97 2.81 -17.43
CA GLU A 80 2.26 3.26 -18.81
C GLU A 80 3.76 3.30 -19.11
N ALA A 81 4.56 3.81 -18.18
CA ALA A 81 6.02 3.83 -18.33
C ALA A 81 6.62 2.42 -18.35
N GLY A 82 6.11 1.51 -17.51
CA GLY A 82 6.49 0.09 -17.52
C GLY A 82 6.17 -0.59 -18.86
N ASP A 83 4.97 -0.38 -19.39
CA ASP A 83 4.57 -0.90 -20.69
C ASP A 83 5.46 -0.37 -21.83
N GLN A 84 5.82 0.92 -21.78
CA GLN A 84 6.74 1.50 -22.75
C GLN A 84 8.13 0.85 -22.66
N LEU A 85 8.66 0.62 -21.46
CA LEU A 85 9.94 -0.06 -21.25
C LEU A 85 9.90 -1.50 -21.80
N LEU A 86 8.83 -2.25 -21.55
CA LEU A 86 8.64 -3.60 -22.08
C LEU A 86 8.56 -3.61 -23.60
N ARG A 87 7.87 -2.64 -24.22
CA ARG A 87 7.83 -2.49 -25.68
C ARG A 87 9.20 -2.18 -26.27
N MET A 88 9.98 -1.32 -25.62
CA MET A 88 11.35 -1.03 -26.05
C MET A 88 12.24 -2.28 -25.97
N GLN A 89 12.15 -3.06 -24.88
CA GLN A 89 12.86 -4.34 -24.76
C GLN A 89 12.43 -5.36 -25.83
N ALA A 90 11.14 -5.44 -26.14
CA ALA A 90 10.64 -6.34 -27.18
C ALA A 90 11.08 -5.92 -28.60
N GLN A 91 11.43 -4.65 -28.78
CA GLN A 91 11.94 -4.09 -30.04
C GLN A 91 13.47 -4.08 -30.11
N GLU A 92 14.18 -4.35 -29.01
CA GLU A 92 15.62 -4.58 -29.07
C GLU A 92 15.88 -5.87 -29.86
N PRO A 93 16.57 -5.81 -31.00
CA PRO A 93 16.92 -7.01 -31.71
C PRO A 93 17.91 -7.76 -30.83
N THR A 94 17.65 -9.03 -30.55
CA THR A 94 18.60 -10.00 -29.98
C THR A 94 19.74 -10.24 -30.95
N ARG A 95 20.49 -9.19 -31.31
CA ARG A 95 21.68 -9.35 -32.13
C ARG A 95 22.74 -9.96 -31.24
N PRO A 96 23.25 -11.17 -31.53
CA PRO A 96 24.56 -11.51 -31.05
C PRO A 96 25.47 -10.42 -31.64
N ARG A 97 26.09 -9.64 -30.75
CA ARG A 97 27.18 -8.76 -31.15
C ARG A 97 28.34 -9.67 -31.54
N ARG A 98 28.26 -10.23 -32.76
CA ARG A 98 29.34 -10.94 -33.42
C ARG A 98 30.36 -9.87 -33.80
N LYS A 99 31.21 -9.53 -32.83
CA LYS A 99 32.49 -8.90 -33.11
C LYS A 99 33.45 -9.99 -33.58
N ASP A 100 33.22 -10.47 -34.79
CA ASP A 100 34.22 -11.13 -35.61
C ASP A 100 34.03 -10.58 -37.03
N ALA A 101 34.76 -9.53 -37.34
CA ALA A 101 35.14 -9.17 -38.70
C ALA A 101 36.25 -8.11 -38.65
N ALA A 102 37.47 -8.60 -38.96
CA ALA A 102 38.73 -7.91 -39.23
C ALA A 102 39.48 -7.27 -38.04
#